data_AF-A0A6J8D7B7-F1
#
_entry.id   AF-A0A6J8D7B7-F1
#
_cell.length_a   1.000
_cell.length_b   1.000
_cell.length_c   1.000
_cell.angle_alpha   90.00
_cell.angle_beta   90.00
_cell.angle_gamma   90.00
#
_symmetry.space_group_name_H-M   'P 1'
#
loop_
_entity.id
_entity.type
_entity.pdbx_description
1 polymer ?
#
loop_
_entity_poly.entity_id
_entity_poly.type
_entity_poly.pdbx_seq_one_letter_code
_entity_poly.pdbx_strand_id
1 'polypeptide(L)'
;MYQLGIELGLTVVEMQQIERNHVTNLRSQTEEVLNTWRRRPEATYEVLVKAFHRIDLSSVLPYIIYEVGLEEQVETELEEQVKERIIQDIQISQILDYMMTHLVISSDDRRSIEQHVRQDDQNRELLEVVNKRGESTYTVFVDGLRTSGYTDLANELKCDLNEEGSRATFEQPQNKGLSEWNVQVYRIRLQKNYSNIIDCIDHENIVDQLISADRQMINACPAHIQKNRKLMDMLLHGSGKGFMEFLKTLREDSVYTELADEIESTAVTSRDISTIQGCFKWTGKEKLKDKDVAAEKLVNEDVENGINYRMEEGLGNTLLELILTVIKIKASPTLSLFLCNKKN
;
A
#
# COMPACT_ATOMS: atom_id res chain seq x y z
N MET A 1 -29.09 3.93 -16.91
CA MET A 1 -28.71 4.40 -18.25
C MET A 1 -28.61 5.90 -18.37
N TYR A 2 -29.62 6.65 -17.91
CA TYR A 2 -29.56 8.12 -17.91
C TYR A 2 -28.26 8.66 -17.29
N GLN A 3 -27.93 8.25 -16.05
CA GLN A 3 -26.71 8.67 -15.36
C GLN A 3 -25.44 8.32 -16.13
N LEU A 4 -25.34 7.12 -16.71
CA LEU A 4 -24.19 6.73 -17.52
C LEU A 4 -23.99 7.67 -18.71
N GLY A 5 -25.06 8.02 -19.43
CA GLY A 5 -24.96 8.96 -20.55
C GLY A 5 -24.45 10.34 -20.12
N ILE A 6 -24.92 10.85 -18.97
CA ILE A 6 -24.44 12.12 -18.41
C ILE A 6 -22.95 12.04 -18.02
N GLU A 7 -22.51 10.97 -17.37
CA GLU A 7 -21.09 10.79 -17.01
C GLU A 7 -20.19 10.64 -18.24
N LEU A 8 -20.73 10.08 -19.34
CA LEU A 8 -20.08 10.05 -20.65
C LEU A 8 -20.14 11.39 -21.40
N GLY A 9 -20.71 12.43 -20.80
CA GLY A 9 -20.78 13.79 -21.34
C GLY A 9 -21.94 14.04 -22.29
N LEU A 10 -22.90 13.12 -22.46
CA LEU A 10 -24.11 13.39 -23.25
C LEU A 10 -24.93 14.49 -22.58
N THR A 11 -25.55 15.34 -23.42
CA THR A 11 -26.46 16.37 -22.93
C THR A 11 -27.77 15.76 -22.48
N VAL A 12 -28.47 16.47 -21.60
CA VAL A 12 -29.83 16.13 -21.16
C VAL A 12 -30.77 15.94 -22.35
N VAL A 13 -30.63 16.75 -23.41
CA VAL A 13 -31.49 16.68 -24.60
C VAL A 13 -31.26 15.39 -25.38
N GLU A 14 -30.00 14.98 -25.58
CA GLU A 14 -29.67 13.71 -26.21
C GLU A 14 -30.20 12.53 -25.38
N MET A 15 -30.04 12.58 -24.05
CA MET A 15 -30.55 11.52 -23.17
C MET A 15 -32.07 11.39 -23.22
N GLN A 16 -32.80 12.51 -23.16
CA GLN A 16 -34.25 12.50 -23.31
C GLN A 16 -34.70 12.02 -24.70
N GLN A 17 -33.90 12.23 -25.74
CA GLN A 17 -34.19 11.71 -27.08
C GLN A 17 -34.00 10.20 -27.13
N ILE A 18 -32.90 9.68 -26.58
CA ILE A 18 -32.62 8.24 -26.50
C ILE A 18 -33.71 7.51 -25.70
N GLU A 19 -34.12 8.06 -24.56
CA GLU A 19 -35.21 7.49 -23.75
C GLU A 19 -36.53 7.46 -24.51
N ARG A 20 -36.86 8.52 -25.27
CA ARG A 20 -38.07 8.57 -26.11
C ARG A 20 -38.02 7.59 -27.28
N ASN A 21 -36.85 7.39 -27.88
CA ASN A 21 -36.66 6.44 -28.98
C ASN A 21 -36.79 4.98 -28.52
N HIS A 22 -36.45 4.70 -27.26
CA HIS A 22 -36.31 3.35 -26.72
C HIS A 22 -37.00 3.17 -25.37
N VAL A 23 -38.25 3.62 -25.25
CA VAL A 23 -39.03 3.75 -23.99
C VAL A 23 -39.01 2.51 -23.07
N THR A 24 -38.80 1.31 -23.59
CA THR A 24 -38.79 0.06 -22.79
C THR A 24 -37.61 -0.87 -23.08
N ASN A 25 -36.71 -0.50 -23.98
CA ASN A 25 -35.63 -1.37 -24.42
C ASN A 25 -34.30 -0.85 -23.88
N LEU A 26 -33.96 -1.28 -22.65
CA LEU A 26 -32.70 -0.91 -21.98
C LEU A 26 -31.49 -1.26 -22.86
N ARG A 27 -31.55 -2.38 -23.59
CA ARG A 27 -30.51 -2.81 -24.52
C ARG A 27 -30.27 -1.78 -25.62
N SER A 28 -31.34 -1.36 -26.30
CA SER A 28 -31.25 -0.33 -27.34
C SER A 28 -30.85 1.04 -26.78
N GLN A 29 -31.32 1.40 -25.58
CA GLN A 29 -30.86 2.63 -24.90
C GLN A 29 -29.35 2.61 -24.65
N THR A 30 -28.81 1.51 -24.11
CA THR A 30 -27.37 1.36 -23.88
C THR A 30 -26.59 1.47 -25.17
N GLU A 31 -27.03 0.78 -26.21
CA GLU A 31 -26.39 0.83 -27.51
C GLU A 31 -26.39 2.24 -28.10
N GLU A 32 -27.52 2.96 -28.05
CA GLU A 32 -27.62 4.34 -28.56
C GLU A 32 -26.79 5.32 -27.73
N VAL A 33 -26.73 5.17 -26.40
CA VAL A 33 -25.86 5.96 -25.51
C VAL A 33 -24.39 5.77 -25.88
N LEU A 34 -23.92 4.51 -25.94
CA LEU A 34 -22.52 4.21 -26.23
C LEU A 34 -22.15 4.61 -27.66
N ASN A 35 -23.03 4.42 -28.63
CA ASN A 35 -22.81 4.85 -30.02
C ASN A 35 -22.77 6.38 -30.15
N THR A 36 -23.60 7.10 -29.40
CA THR A 36 -23.61 8.56 -29.40
C THR A 36 -22.35 9.11 -28.74
N TRP A 37 -21.99 8.57 -27.56
CA TRP A 37 -20.73 8.90 -26.88
C TRP A 37 -19.52 8.65 -27.78
N ARG A 38 -19.44 7.47 -28.39
CA ARG A 38 -18.31 7.04 -29.26
C ARG A 38 -18.02 7.98 -30.44
N ARG A 39 -19.00 8.77 -30.89
CA ARG A 39 -18.81 9.73 -31.99
C ARG A 39 -18.16 11.05 -31.55
N ARG A 40 -17.94 11.23 -30.25
CA ARG A 40 -17.36 12.45 -29.68
C ARG A 40 -15.83 12.41 -29.69
N PRO A 41 -15.16 13.55 -29.84
CA PRO A 41 -13.70 13.61 -29.81
C PRO A 41 -13.13 13.26 -28.43
N GLU A 42 -13.89 13.44 -27.35
CA GLU A 42 -13.50 13.11 -25.97
C GLU A 42 -13.77 11.64 -25.61
N ALA A 43 -14.22 10.81 -26.55
CA ALA A 43 -14.57 9.41 -26.29
C ALA A 43 -13.31 8.54 -26.13
N THR A 44 -12.69 8.61 -24.95
CA THR A 44 -11.54 7.79 -24.55
C THR A 44 -11.94 6.67 -23.61
N TYR A 45 -11.10 5.64 -23.53
CA TYR A 45 -11.33 4.54 -22.60
C TYR A 45 -11.33 5.03 -21.14
N GLU A 46 -10.45 5.99 -20.78
CA GLU A 46 -10.39 6.53 -19.42
C GLU A 46 -11.72 7.18 -19.00
N VAL A 47 -12.39 7.89 -19.93
CA VAL A 47 -13.70 8.52 -19.68
C VAL A 47 -14.77 7.45 -19.41
N LEU A 48 -14.74 6.33 -20.14
CA LEU A 48 -15.67 5.22 -19.92
C LEU A 48 -15.47 4.57 -18.55
N VAL A 49 -14.22 4.30 -18.17
CA VAL A 49 -13.89 3.70 -16.87
C VAL A 49 -14.29 4.61 -15.72
N LYS A 50 -13.94 5.90 -15.79
CA LYS A 50 -14.33 6.90 -14.78
C LYS A 50 -15.85 7.00 -14.66
N ALA A 51 -16.57 7.00 -15.78
CA ALA A 51 -18.03 6.99 -15.78
C ALA A 51 -18.57 5.74 -15.08
N PHE A 52 -17.98 4.56 -15.31
CA PHE A 52 -18.42 3.30 -14.70
C PHE A 52 -18.18 3.25 -13.19
N HIS A 53 -17.03 3.74 -12.72
CA HIS A 53 -16.76 3.87 -11.28
C HIS A 53 -17.78 4.78 -10.59
N ARG A 54 -18.13 5.92 -11.21
CA ARG A 54 -19.06 6.90 -10.62
C ARG A 54 -20.51 6.41 -10.50
N ILE A 55 -20.88 5.37 -11.25
CA ILE A 55 -22.24 4.81 -11.25
C ILE A 55 -22.30 3.40 -10.67
N ASP A 56 -21.29 3.00 -9.90
CA ASP A 56 -21.18 1.70 -9.23
C ASP A 56 -21.24 0.50 -10.20
N LEU A 57 -20.75 0.66 -11.43
CA LEU A 57 -20.61 -0.41 -12.43
C LEU A 57 -19.17 -0.92 -12.55
N SER A 58 -18.34 -0.72 -11.52
CA SER A 58 -16.95 -1.19 -11.49
C SER A 58 -16.83 -2.71 -11.65
N SER A 59 -17.86 -3.49 -11.29
CA SER A 59 -17.88 -4.94 -11.46
C SER A 59 -17.87 -5.40 -12.93
N VAL A 60 -18.20 -4.53 -13.87
CA VAL A 60 -18.19 -4.83 -15.32
C VAL A 60 -16.83 -4.55 -15.95
N LEU A 61 -15.99 -3.74 -15.29
CA LEU A 61 -14.69 -3.31 -15.82
C LEU A 61 -13.75 -4.48 -16.12
N PRO A 62 -13.56 -5.49 -15.26
CA PRO A 62 -12.64 -6.60 -15.53
C PRO A 62 -12.91 -7.29 -16.88
N TYR A 63 -14.18 -7.49 -17.25
CA TYR A 63 -14.54 -8.12 -18.52
C TYR A 63 -14.23 -7.24 -19.74
N ILE A 64 -14.40 -5.93 -19.59
CA ILE A 64 -14.07 -4.95 -20.63
C ILE A 64 -12.56 -4.88 -20.82
N ILE A 65 -11.83 -4.85 -19.71
CA ILE A 65 -10.38 -4.78 -19.68
C ILE A 65 -9.79 -6.02 -20.38
N TYR A 66 -10.25 -7.22 -20.00
CA TYR A 66 -9.85 -8.49 -20.61
C TYR A 66 -10.10 -8.53 -22.12
N GLU A 67 -11.31 -8.16 -22.56
CA GLU A 67 -11.69 -8.23 -23.98
C GLU A 67 -11.01 -7.17 -24.87
N VAL A 68 -10.52 -6.06 -24.30
CA VAL A 68 -9.80 -5.01 -25.05
C VAL A 68 -8.29 -5.21 -24.99
N GLY A 69 -7.80 -6.17 -24.18
CA GLY A 69 -6.35 -6.36 -23.96
C GLY A 69 -5.70 -5.13 -23.33
N LEU A 70 -6.44 -4.43 -22.46
CA LEU A 70 -5.98 -3.23 -21.76
C LEU A 70 -5.64 -3.47 -20.29
N GLU A 71 -5.56 -4.73 -19.85
CA GLU A 71 -5.24 -5.12 -18.46
C GLU A 71 -4.12 -4.26 -17.86
N GLU A 72 -2.99 -4.21 -18.56
CA GLU A 72 -1.81 -3.49 -18.08
C GLU A 72 -2.03 -1.96 -17.95
N GLN A 73 -2.82 -1.33 -18.83
CA GLN A 73 -3.00 0.13 -18.82
C GLN A 73 -3.95 0.60 -17.72
N VAL A 74 -5.02 -0.15 -17.49
CA VAL A 74 -6.08 0.23 -16.54
C VAL A 74 -5.67 -0.07 -15.12
N GLU A 75 -5.00 -1.20 -14.91
CA GLU A 75 -4.37 -1.54 -13.65
C GLU A 75 -3.35 -0.45 -13.26
N THR A 76 -2.50 -0.04 -14.21
CA THR A 76 -1.55 1.07 -13.97
C THR A 76 -2.26 2.38 -13.60
N GLU A 77 -3.32 2.80 -14.31
CA GLU A 77 -3.99 4.07 -13.97
C GLU A 77 -4.71 4.02 -12.62
N LEU A 78 -5.36 2.89 -12.30
CA LEU A 78 -6.02 2.71 -11.01
C LEU A 78 -5.00 2.66 -9.87
N GLU A 79 -3.91 1.92 -10.04
CA GLU A 79 -2.79 1.90 -9.09
C GLU A 79 -2.24 3.31 -8.84
N GLU A 80 -2.01 4.09 -9.89
CA GLU A 80 -1.52 5.47 -9.74
C GLU A 80 -2.53 6.38 -9.03
N GLN A 81 -3.83 6.21 -9.27
CA GLN A 81 -4.86 6.95 -8.53
C GLN A 81 -4.89 6.58 -7.05
N VAL A 82 -4.78 5.29 -6.72
CA VAL A 82 -4.72 4.83 -5.33
C VAL A 82 -3.43 5.31 -4.66
N LYS A 83 -2.28 5.24 -5.35
CA LYS A 83 -0.99 5.78 -4.87
C LYS A 83 -1.09 7.27 -4.57
N GLU A 84 -1.68 8.07 -5.46
CA GLU A 84 -1.83 9.52 -5.23
C GLU A 84 -2.73 9.81 -4.03
N ARG A 85 -3.82 9.05 -3.84
CA ARG A 85 -4.63 9.17 -2.63
C ARG A 85 -3.87 8.80 -1.37
N ILE A 86 -3.07 7.72 -1.40
CA ILE A 86 -2.19 7.38 -0.28
C ILE A 86 -1.25 8.54 0.02
N ILE A 87 -0.61 9.11 -0.99
CA ILE A 87 0.33 10.23 -0.84
C ILE A 87 -0.34 11.45 -0.20
N GLN A 88 -1.59 11.73 -0.53
CA GLN A 88 -2.32 12.92 -0.08
C GLN A 88 -3.01 12.73 1.28
N ASP A 89 -3.59 11.55 1.53
CA ASP A 89 -4.60 11.37 2.58
C ASP A 89 -4.03 10.76 3.87
N ILE A 90 -2.93 9.99 3.81
CA ILE A 90 -2.47 9.22 4.98
C ILE A 90 -1.61 10.06 5.93
N GLN A 91 -1.89 9.96 7.22
CA GLN A 91 -1.02 10.42 8.30
C GLN A 91 0.03 9.36 8.61
N ILE A 92 1.24 9.56 8.09
CA ILE A 92 2.28 8.55 8.04
C ILE A 92 2.71 8.00 9.40
N SER A 93 2.69 8.85 10.44
CA SER A 93 3.32 8.50 11.71
C SER A 93 2.67 7.30 12.41
N GLN A 94 1.35 7.13 12.26
CA GLN A 94 0.60 5.99 12.81
C GLN A 94 0.94 4.68 12.09
N ILE A 95 1.09 4.76 10.77
CA ILE A 95 1.43 3.62 9.92
C ILE A 95 2.88 3.18 10.21
N LEU A 96 3.81 4.13 10.36
CA LEU A 96 5.21 3.82 10.69
C LEU A 96 5.35 3.13 12.04
N ASP A 97 4.60 3.55 13.07
CA ASP A 97 4.62 2.91 14.38
C ASP A 97 4.16 1.45 14.26
N TYR A 98 3.08 1.19 13.51
CA TYR A 98 2.58 -0.17 13.25
C TYR A 98 3.60 -1.03 12.50
N MET A 99 4.20 -0.49 11.43
CA MET A 99 5.17 -1.20 10.60
C MET A 99 6.49 -1.48 11.35
N MET A 100 6.91 -0.58 12.24
CA MET A 100 8.05 -0.81 13.14
C MET A 100 7.78 -1.96 14.11
N THR A 101 6.59 -2.00 14.72
CA THR A 101 6.14 -3.07 15.63
C THR A 101 6.16 -4.44 14.96
N HIS A 102 5.83 -4.50 13.66
CA HIS A 102 5.83 -5.74 12.87
C HIS A 102 7.17 -6.05 12.20
N LEU A 103 8.23 -5.26 12.48
CA LEU A 103 9.59 -5.46 11.98
C LEU A 103 9.72 -5.42 10.45
N VAL A 104 8.75 -4.84 9.73
CA VAL A 104 8.81 -4.76 8.26
C VAL A 104 9.59 -3.54 7.78
N ILE A 105 9.86 -2.59 8.67
CA ILE A 105 10.79 -1.46 8.48
C ILE A 105 11.73 -1.36 9.69
N SER A 106 12.89 -0.77 9.45
CA SER A 106 13.91 -0.49 10.48
C SER A 106 13.83 0.96 10.97
N SER A 107 14.54 1.24 12.05
CA SER A 107 14.70 2.60 12.55
C SER A 107 15.39 3.53 11.56
N ASP A 108 16.29 3.00 10.71
CA ASP A 108 16.94 3.78 9.66
C ASP A 108 15.97 4.15 8.53
N ASP A 109 15.09 3.22 8.12
CA ASP A 109 14.05 3.52 7.12
C ASP A 109 13.10 4.59 7.66
N ARG A 110 12.67 4.44 8.92
CA ARG A 110 11.83 5.45 9.58
C ARG A 110 12.50 6.83 9.57
N ARG A 111 13.80 6.92 9.91
CA ARG A 111 14.53 8.19 9.88
C ARG A 111 14.63 8.73 8.45
N SER A 112 14.88 7.89 7.46
CA SER A 112 14.90 8.29 6.04
C SER A 112 13.56 8.90 5.63
N ILE A 113 12.46 8.28 6.04
CA ILE A 113 11.11 8.78 5.79
C ILE A 113 10.85 10.10 6.53
N GLU A 114 11.06 10.12 7.85
CA GLU A 114 10.76 11.29 8.70
C GLU A 114 11.68 12.49 8.45
N GLN A 115 12.82 12.34 7.76
CA GLN A 115 13.69 13.47 7.42
C GLN A 115 13.05 14.43 6.39
N HIS A 116 12.06 13.96 5.63
CA HIS A 116 11.33 14.79 4.69
C HIS A 116 10.40 15.75 5.43
N VAL A 117 10.41 17.02 5.03
CA VAL A 117 9.64 18.09 5.69
C VAL A 117 8.14 17.99 5.36
N ARG A 118 7.81 17.59 4.13
CA ARG A 118 6.42 17.54 3.67
C ARG A 118 5.86 16.12 3.78
N GLN A 119 4.60 16.02 4.18
CA GLN A 119 3.92 14.73 4.38
C GLN A 119 3.80 13.92 3.07
N ASP A 120 3.59 14.57 1.93
CA ASP A 120 3.54 13.90 0.63
C ASP A 120 4.88 13.27 0.25
N ASP A 121 6.00 13.97 0.51
CA ASP A 121 7.34 13.42 0.31
C ASP A 121 7.60 12.23 1.25
N GLN A 122 7.17 12.33 2.52
CA GLN A 122 7.26 11.21 3.47
C GLN A 122 6.47 9.99 2.97
N ASN A 123 5.24 10.20 2.49
CA ASN A 123 4.37 9.14 2.01
C ASN A 123 4.93 8.47 0.74
N ARG A 124 5.55 9.26 -0.17
CA ARG A 124 6.26 8.74 -1.35
C ARG A 124 7.44 7.85 -0.93
N GLU A 125 8.29 8.30 0.00
CA GLU A 125 9.42 7.51 0.50
C GLU A 125 8.93 6.20 1.17
N LEU A 126 7.84 6.23 1.93
CA LEU A 126 7.26 5.01 2.51
C LEU A 126 6.80 4.02 1.43
N LEU A 127 6.11 4.48 0.40
CA LEU A 127 5.70 3.61 -0.71
C LEU A 127 6.90 3.01 -1.45
N GLU A 128 7.97 3.79 -1.63
CA GLU A 128 9.22 3.26 -2.18
C GLU A 128 9.81 2.15 -1.30
N VAL A 129 9.88 2.35 0.02
CA VAL A 129 10.37 1.34 0.97
C VAL A 129 9.50 0.07 0.91
N VAL A 130 8.18 0.22 0.87
CA VAL A 130 7.23 -0.92 0.78
C VAL A 130 7.47 -1.69 -0.52
N ASN A 131 7.50 -1.01 -1.66
CA ASN A 131 7.68 -1.63 -2.97
C ASN A 131 9.04 -2.33 -3.08
N LYS A 132 10.11 -1.71 -2.57
CA LYS A 132 11.46 -2.29 -2.59
C LYS A 132 11.57 -3.59 -1.76
N ARG A 133 10.77 -3.75 -0.70
CA ARG A 133 10.81 -4.91 0.19
C ARG A 133 9.87 -6.04 -0.22
N GLY A 134 8.96 -5.75 -1.12
CA GLY A 134 8.06 -6.73 -1.74
C GLY A 134 6.85 -7.09 -0.89
N GLU A 135 6.17 -8.15 -1.32
CA GLU A 135 4.80 -8.50 -0.94
C GLU A 135 4.58 -8.57 0.58
N SER A 136 5.48 -9.22 1.32
CA SER A 136 5.31 -9.35 2.78
C SER A 136 5.27 -8.01 3.53
N THR A 137 6.01 -7.00 3.05
CA THR A 137 5.97 -5.65 3.64
C THR A 137 4.71 -4.92 3.20
N TYR A 138 4.30 -5.12 1.95
CA TYR A 138 3.05 -4.58 1.43
C TYR A 138 1.82 -5.09 2.20
N THR A 139 1.73 -6.39 2.51
CA THR A 139 0.65 -6.93 3.33
C THR A 139 0.54 -6.23 4.69
N VAL A 140 1.67 -6.04 5.38
CA VAL A 140 1.71 -5.36 6.69
C VAL A 140 1.41 -3.87 6.56
N PHE A 141 1.81 -3.21 5.47
CA PHE A 141 1.43 -1.83 5.17
C PHE A 141 -0.09 -1.71 5.02
N VAL A 142 -0.73 -2.59 4.26
CA VAL A 142 -2.20 -2.61 4.10
C VAL A 142 -2.90 -2.89 5.44
N ASP A 143 -2.38 -3.79 6.27
CA ASP A 143 -2.91 -4.02 7.63
C ASP A 143 -2.74 -2.78 8.53
N GLY A 144 -1.63 -2.06 8.39
CA GLY A 144 -1.37 -0.80 9.08
C GLY A 144 -2.34 0.31 8.67
N LEU A 145 -2.69 0.38 7.38
CA LEU A 145 -3.74 1.28 6.87
C LEU A 145 -5.09 0.98 7.54
N ARG A 146 -5.52 -0.30 7.59
CA ARG A 146 -6.78 -0.68 8.26
C ARG A 146 -6.78 -0.32 9.75
N THR A 147 -5.69 -0.65 10.44
CA THR A 147 -5.54 -0.39 11.88
C THR A 147 -5.56 1.11 12.20
N SER A 148 -5.07 1.94 11.28
CA SER A 148 -5.05 3.40 11.41
C SER A 148 -6.35 4.08 10.92
N GLY A 149 -7.38 3.31 10.55
CA GLY A 149 -8.68 3.82 10.12
C GLY A 149 -8.82 4.12 8.62
N TYR A 150 -7.79 3.85 7.81
CA TYR A 150 -7.83 3.99 6.35
C TYR A 150 -8.39 2.73 5.65
N THR A 151 -9.51 2.23 6.16
CA THR A 151 -10.11 0.96 5.70
C THR A 151 -10.49 0.98 4.22
N ASP A 152 -10.98 2.11 3.71
CA ASP A 152 -11.37 2.25 2.30
C ASP A 152 -10.16 2.10 1.38
N LEU A 153 -9.07 2.85 1.65
CA LEU A 153 -7.81 2.72 0.92
C LEU A 153 -7.23 1.30 1.00
N ALA A 154 -7.28 0.70 2.20
CA ALA A 154 -6.77 -0.65 2.39
C ALA A 154 -7.60 -1.71 1.66
N ASN A 155 -8.89 -1.49 1.45
CA ASN A 155 -9.76 -2.39 0.68
C ASN A 155 -9.50 -2.24 -0.82
N GLU A 156 -9.29 -1.01 -1.31
CA GLU A 156 -8.91 -0.75 -2.70
C GLU A 156 -7.56 -1.40 -3.06
N LEU A 157 -6.61 -1.43 -2.14
CA LEU A 157 -5.31 -2.10 -2.32
C LEU A 157 -5.37 -3.63 -2.27
N LYS A 158 -6.49 -4.22 -1.82
CA LYS A 158 -6.61 -5.67 -1.55
C LYS A 158 -7.09 -6.48 -2.77
N CYS A 159 -7.29 -5.85 -3.94
CA CYS A 159 -8.08 -6.45 -5.01
C CYS A 159 -7.50 -7.73 -5.65
N ASP A 160 -6.19 -8.01 -5.58
CA ASP A 160 -5.62 -9.13 -6.35
C ASP A 160 -4.81 -10.17 -5.56
N LEU A 161 -4.73 -10.03 -4.23
CA LEU A 161 -4.16 -11.08 -3.37
C LEU A 161 -5.21 -12.18 -3.17
N ASN A 162 -5.55 -12.90 -4.24
CA ASN A 162 -6.36 -14.11 -4.16
C ASN A 162 -5.75 -15.04 -3.11
N GLU A 163 -6.54 -15.34 -2.08
CA GLU A 163 -6.21 -16.18 -0.92
C GLU A 163 -5.95 -17.67 -1.28
N GLU A 164 -5.62 -17.96 -2.55
CA GLU A 164 -5.31 -19.30 -3.03
C GLU A 164 -3.88 -19.69 -2.61
N GLY A 165 -3.75 -20.14 -1.36
CA GLY A 165 -2.91 -21.30 -1.11
C GLY A 165 -1.55 -21.06 -0.46
N SER A 166 -1.42 -20.13 0.49
CA SER A 166 -0.28 -20.22 1.43
C SER A 166 -0.58 -19.74 2.85
N ARG A 167 -1.51 -20.42 3.51
CA ARG A 167 -1.37 -20.68 4.94
C ARG A 167 -0.23 -21.68 5.14
N ALA A 168 1.00 -21.26 4.87
CA ALA A 168 2.15 -21.99 5.35
C ALA A 168 2.19 -21.84 6.88
N THR A 169 1.62 -22.82 7.58
CA THR A 169 1.92 -23.07 9.00
C THR A 169 3.40 -23.41 9.07
N PHE A 170 4.25 -22.40 9.14
CA PHE A 170 5.67 -22.55 9.36
C PHE A 170 5.88 -22.92 10.83
N GLU A 171 6.13 -24.21 11.07
CA GLU A 171 6.54 -24.71 12.36
C GLU A 171 7.79 -23.95 12.83
N GLN A 172 7.66 -23.26 13.96
CA GLN A 172 8.76 -22.55 14.59
C GLN A 172 9.81 -23.57 15.07
N PRO A 173 11.07 -23.51 14.58
CA PRO A 173 12.14 -24.29 15.19
C PRO A 173 12.35 -23.80 16.63
N GLN A 174 12.27 -24.74 17.59
CA GLN A 174 12.51 -24.46 19.00
C GLN A 174 13.99 -24.08 19.20
N ASN A 175 14.27 -22.78 19.21
CA ASN A 175 15.60 -22.24 19.44
C ASN A 175 15.98 -22.34 20.93
N LYS A 176 16.51 -23.49 21.35
CA LYS A 176 17.32 -23.62 22.58
C LYS A 176 18.76 -23.24 22.26
N GLY A 177 19.23 -22.09 22.75
CA GLY A 177 20.68 -21.81 22.84
C GLY A 177 21.19 -20.43 22.41
N LEU A 178 20.35 -19.39 22.27
CA LEU A 178 20.84 -18.01 22.08
C LEU A 178 21.22 -17.36 23.41
N SER A 179 22.18 -17.97 24.13
CA SER A 179 22.75 -17.39 25.34
C SER A 179 23.95 -16.52 24.99
N GLU A 180 23.66 -15.36 24.41
CA GLU A 180 24.52 -14.17 24.45
C GLU A 180 23.72 -13.07 23.76
N TRP A 181 23.48 -11.97 24.47
CA TRP A 181 22.74 -10.82 23.96
C TRP A 181 23.54 -10.15 22.85
N ASN A 182 23.50 -10.74 21.66
CA ASN A 182 23.98 -10.10 20.45
C ASN A 182 23.20 -8.78 20.31
N VAL A 183 23.89 -7.73 19.86
CA VAL A 183 23.40 -6.35 19.74
C VAL A 183 22.04 -6.26 19.00
N GLN A 184 21.67 -7.28 18.25
CA GLN A 184 20.40 -7.37 17.53
C GLN A 184 19.19 -7.79 18.40
N VAL A 185 19.37 -8.59 19.45
CA VAL A 185 18.23 -9.17 20.19
C VAL A 185 17.43 -8.10 20.92
N TYR A 186 18.09 -7.19 21.64
CA TYR A 186 17.38 -6.12 22.35
C TYR A 186 16.71 -5.14 21.40
N ARG A 187 17.31 -4.86 20.24
CA ARG A 187 16.72 -3.97 19.21
C ARG A 187 15.40 -4.54 18.70
N ILE A 188 15.36 -5.84 18.44
CA ILE A 188 14.12 -6.53 18.02
C ILE A 188 13.07 -6.46 19.11
N ARG A 189 13.44 -6.64 20.39
CA ARG A 189 12.49 -6.52 21.51
C ARG A 189 11.93 -5.11 21.64
N LEU A 190 12.79 -4.10 21.56
CA LEU A 190 12.39 -2.70 21.53
C LEU A 190 11.45 -2.41 20.36
N GLN A 191 11.76 -2.89 19.15
CA GLN A 191 10.89 -2.67 17.99
C GLN A 191 9.54 -3.40 18.14
N LYS A 192 9.51 -4.64 18.60
CA LYS A 192 8.23 -5.37 18.83
C LYS A 192 7.33 -4.71 19.88
N ASN A 193 7.90 -3.97 20.81
CA ASN A 193 7.16 -3.23 21.83
C ASN A 193 7.07 -1.73 21.52
N TYR A 194 7.37 -1.31 20.28
CA TYR A 194 7.55 0.10 19.93
C TYR A 194 6.29 0.92 20.22
N SER A 195 5.11 0.45 19.81
CA SER A 195 3.84 1.12 20.10
C SER A 195 3.56 1.20 21.61
N ASN A 196 3.66 0.09 22.34
CA ASN A 196 3.44 0.07 23.80
C ASN A 196 4.38 1.04 24.53
N ILE A 197 5.65 1.09 24.14
CA ILE A 197 6.63 2.01 24.75
C ILE A 197 6.25 3.47 24.49
N ILE A 198 5.85 3.80 23.26
CA ILE A 198 5.49 5.17 22.89
C ILE A 198 4.23 5.65 23.62
N ASP A 199 3.24 4.78 23.75
CA ASP A 199 1.94 5.13 24.31
C ASP A 199 1.95 5.13 25.85
N CYS A 200 2.74 4.26 26.49
CA CYS A 200 2.66 4.04 27.94
C CYS A 200 3.66 4.84 28.78
N ILE A 201 4.85 5.15 28.26
CA ILE A 201 5.90 5.75 29.09
C ILE A 201 5.65 7.23 29.34
N ASP A 202 5.66 7.67 30.60
CA ASP A 202 5.81 9.10 30.91
C ASP A 202 7.28 9.50 30.85
N HIS A 203 7.63 10.27 29.82
CA HIS A 203 8.99 10.69 29.57
C HIS A 203 9.64 11.40 30.77
N GLU A 204 8.89 12.15 31.60
CA GLU A 204 9.47 12.92 32.72
C GLU A 204 10.07 12.00 33.79
N ASN A 205 9.43 10.85 34.03
CA ASN A 205 9.87 9.89 35.04
C ASN A 205 11.10 9.10 34.60
N ILE A 206 11.24 8.89 33.29
CA ILE A 206 12.19 7.96 32.69
C ILE A 206 13.43 8.65 32.12
N VAL A 207 13.26 9.75 31.38
CA VAL A 207 14.36 10.43 30.67
C VAL A 207 15.36 11.07 31.64
N ASP A 208 14.88 11.54 32.80
CA ASP A 208 15.73 12.17 33.82
C ASP A 208 16.77 11.21 34.40
N GLN A 209 16.51 9.91 34.34
CA GLN A 209 17.38 8.86 34.87
C GLN A 209 18.31 8.25 33.81
N LEU A 210 17.96 8.35 32.53
CA LEU A 210 18.58 7.53 31.49
C LEU A 210 19.88 8.07 30.93
N ILE A 211 19.96 9.33 30.48
CA ILE A 211 21.16 9.85 29.82
C ILE A 211 21.23 11.39 29.94
N SER A 212 22.31 11.93 30.50
CA SER A 212 22.48 13.38 30.69
C SER A 212 22.77 14.15 29.39
N ALA A 213 23.42 13.53 28.40
CA ALA A 213 23.90 14.20 27.19
C ALA A 213 22.79 14.49 26.17
N ASP A 214 21.77 13.63 26.06
CA ASP A 214 20.76 13.69 25.00
C ASP A 214 19.38 14.17 25.48
N ARG A 215 19.26 14.48 26.79
CA ARG A 215 18.03 15.00 27.42
C ARG A 215 17.50 16.25 26.71
N GLN A 216 18.38 17.11 26.22
CA GLN A 216 17.99 18.32 25.49
C GLN A 216 17.30 18.00 24.16
N MET A 217 17.76 16.97 23.44
CA MET A 217 17.15 16.59 22.16
C MET A 217 15.74 16.02 22.36
N ILE A 218 15.54 15.20 23.39
CA ILE A 218 14.22 14.66 23.73
C ILE A 218 13.30 15.80 24.19
N ASN A 219 13.76 16.67 25.09
CA ASN A 219 12.94 17.76 25.63
C ASN A 219 12.60 18.86 24.60
N ALA A 220 13.32 18.92 23.47
CA ALA A 220 12.98 19.81 22.37
C ALA A 220 11.71 19.39 21.61
N CYS A 221 11.29 18.12 21.71
CA CYS A 221 10.05 17.66 21.09
C CYS A 221 8.83 18.19 21.89
N PRO A 222 7.84 18.82 21.23
CA PRO A 222 6.72 19.44 21.92
C PRO A 222 5.71 18.45 22.50
N ALA A 223 5.48 17.32 21.81
CA ALA A 223 4.48 16.33 22.22
C ALA A 223 5.13 15.13 22.90
N HIS A 224 4.47 14.62 23.94
CA HIS A 224 4.91 13.45 24.72
C HIS A 224 5.22 12.22 23.83
N ILE A 225 4.32 11.86 22.92
CA ILE A 225 4.53 10.77 21.94
C ILE A 225 5.82 10.98 21.11
N GLN A 226 6.11 12.22 20.71
CA GLN A 226 7.32 12.54 19.94
C GLN A 226 8.59 12.40 20.80
N LYS A 227 8.51 12.75 22.09
CA LYS A 227 9.61 12.54 23.04
C LYS A 227 9.91 11.04 23.17
N ASN A 228 8.89 10.20 23.31
CA ASN A 228 9.07 8.75 23.41
C ASN A 228 9.59 8.14 22.10
N ARG A 229 9.12 8.60 20.94
CA ARG A 229 9.70 8.22 19.64
C ARG A 229 11.18 8.56 19.56
N LYS A 230 11.59 9.73 20.08
CA LYS A 230 13.00 10.14 20.10
C LYS A 230 13.84 9.30 21.06
N LEU A 231 13.30 8.96 22.24
CA LEU A 231 13.91 8.01 23.16
C LEU A 231 14.11 6.65 22.49
N MET A 232 13.11 6.14 21.77
CA MET A 232 13.22 4.87 21.05
C MET A 232 14.25 4.92 19.92
N ASP A 233 14.30 6.01 19.16
CA ASP A 233 15.36 6.23 18.16
C ASP A 233 16.75 6.12 18.81
N MET A 234 16.96 6.77 19.96
CA MET A 234 18.23 6.68 20.68
C MET A 234 18.53 5.26 21.20
N LEU A 235 17.55 4.56 21.78
CA LEU A 235 17.74 3.20 22.31
C LEU A 235 18.05 2.19 21.20
N LEU A 236 17.40 2.33 20.04
CA LEU A 236 17.61 1.45 18.88
C LEU A 236 19.00 1.66 18.23
N HIS A 237 19.56 2.86 18.31
CA HIS A 237 20.89 3.16 17.78
C HIS A 237 21.99 3.09 18.84
N GLY A 238 21.62 3.07 20.12
CA GLY A 238 22.52 3.05 21.25
C GLY A 238 23.26 1.74 21.44
N SER A 239 24.01 1.68 22.53
CA SER A 239 24.67 0.46 22.98
C SER A 239 23.72 -0.40 23.82
N GLY A 240 24.00 -1.70 23.92
CA GLY A 240 23.25 -2.59 24.82
C GLY A 240 23.28 -2.13 26.28
N LYS A 241 24.29 -1.35 26.69
CA LYS A 241 24.34 -0.74 28.03
C LYS A 241 23.17 0.23 28.24
N GLY A 242 22.86 1.08 27.26
CA GLY A 242 21.75 2.03 27.35
C GLY A 242 20.39 1.32 27.44
N PHE A 243 20.25 0.18 26.75
CA PHE A 243 19.07 -0.67 26.90
C PHE A 243 18.94 -1.29 28.30
N MET A 244 20.03 -1.80 28.88
CA MET A 244 19.98 -2.36 30.24
C MET A 244 19.68 -1.30 31.29
N GLU A 245 20.21 -0.08 31.10
CA GLU A 245 19.90 1.08 31.95
C GLU A 245 18.42 1.47 31.81
N PHE A 246 17.87 1.46 30.58
CA PHE A 246 16.45 1.68 30.32
C PHE A 246 15.55 0.68 31.07
N LEU A 247 15.84 -0.61 30.96
CA LEU A 247 15.08 -1.64 31.70
C LEU A 247 15.20 -1.48 33.22
N LYS A 248 16.39 -1.12 33.72
CA LYS A 248 16.61 -0.87 35.15
C LYS A 248 15.75 0.30 35.63
N THR A 249 15.76 1.40 34.90
CA THR A 249 14.94 2.59 35.20
C THR A 249 13.44 2.26 35.18
N LEU A 250 12.95 1.50 34.20
CA LEU A 250 11.54 1.07 34.17
C LEU A 250 11.15 0.20 35.38
N ARG A 251 12.08 -0.58 35.93
CA ARG A 251 11.84 -1.43 37.12
C ARG A 251 11.89 -0.68 38.44
N GLU A 252 12.62 0.43 38.48
CA GLU A 252 12.69 1.26 39.68
C GLU A 252 11.39 2.02 39.91
N ASP A 253 10.62 2.27 38.84
CA ASP A 253 9.27 2.79 38.90
C ASP A 253 8.24 1.65 38.87
N SER A 254 7.45 1.52 39.94
CA SER A 254 6.40 0.50 40.05
C SER A 254 5.35 0.58 38.93
N VAL A 255 5.17 1.74 38.28
CA VAL A 255 4.21 1.93 37.19
C VAL A 255 4.65 1.20 35.92
N TYR A 256 5.96 1.05 35.69
CA TYR A 256 6.50 0.49 34.43
C TYR A 256 7.15 -0.88 34.59
N THR A 257 7.04 -1.51 35.76
CA THR A 257 7.63 -2.83 36.01
C THR A 257 7.06 -3.89 35.06
N GLU A 258 5.75 -3.89 34.82
CA GLU A 258 5.11 -4.83 33.89
C GLU A 258 5.59 -4.63 32.45
N LEU A 259 5.75 -3.39 32.00
CA LEU A 259 6.28 -3.07 30.66
C LEU A 259 7.75 -3.52 30.51
N ALA A 260 8.57 -3.35 31.56
CA ALA A 260 9.95 -3.83 31.54
C ALA A 260 10.03 -5.35 31.38
N ASP A 261 9.18 -6.06 32.11
CA ASP A 261 9.12 -7.52 32.07
C ASP A 261 8.53 -8.03 30.74
N GLU A 262 7.57 -7.32 30.15
CA GLU A 262 7.06 -7.59 28.80
C GLU A 262 8.18 -7.45 27.74
N ILE A 263 8.93 -6.34 27.77
CA ILE A 263 10.03 -6.11 26.82
C ILE A 263 11.11 -7.18 26.97
N GLU A 264 11.50 -7.54 28.21
CA GLU A 264 12.52 -8.56 28.44
C GLU A 264 12.04 -9.98 28.09
N SER A 265 10.77 -10.29 28.31
CA SER A 265 10.20 -11.61 27.98
C SER A 265 9.80 -11.76 26.51
N THR A 266 9.75 -10.66 25.74
CA THR A 266 9.38 -10.67 24.32
C THR A 266 10.22 -11.65 23.52
N ALA A 267 9.54 -12.59 22.87
CA ALA A 267 10.14 -13.64 22.07
C ALA A 267 10.80 -13.06 20.80
N VAL A 268 12.06 -13.41 20.60
CA VAL A 268 12.84 -13.07 19.40
C VAL A 268 13.10 -14.35 18.61
N THR A 269 12.61 -14.39 17.39
CA THR A 269 12.74 -15.52 16.48
C THR A 269 13.90 -15.32 15.49
N SER A 270 14.37 -16.40 14.86
CA SER A 270 15.35 -16.31 13.78
C SER A 270 14.82 -15.52 12.57
N ARG A 271 13.51 -15.55 12.34
CA ARG A 271 12.83 -14.75 11.31
C ARG A 271 12.93 -13.26 11.61
N ASP A 272 12.71 -12.86 12.84
CA ASP A 272 12.82 -11.45 13.26
C ASP A 272 14.24 -10.92 13.00
N ILE A 273 15.26 -11.71 13.41
CA ILE A 273 16.67 -11.37 13.20
C ILE A 273 16.98 -11.24 11.71
N SER A 274 16.52 -12.20 10.90
CA SER A 274 16.76 -12.19 9.45
C SER A 274 16.09 -11.01 8.76
N THR A 275 14.87 -10.66 9.18
CA THR A 275 14.10 -9.53 8.64
C THR A 275 14.83 -8.21 8.92
N ILE A 276 15.21 -7.98 10.18
CA ILE A 276 15.95 -6.77 10.58
C ILE A 276 17.34 -6.69 9.93
N GLN A 277 18.06 -7.80 9.82
CA GLN A 277 19.32 -7.82 9.07
C GLN A 277 19.13 -7.55 7.57
N GLY A 278 18.01 -7.99 7.00
CA GLY A 278 17.59 -7.64 5.65
C GLY A 278 17.51 -6.13 5.49
N CYS A 279 16.86 -5.44 6.43
CA CYS A 279 16.73 -3.99 6.43
C CYS A 279 18.09 -3.28 6.35
N PHE A 280 19.05 -3.66 7.19
CA PHE A 280 20.36 -3.01 7.26
C PHE A 280 21.25 -3.23 6.03
N LYS A 281 21.08 -4.33 5.30
CA LYS A 281 21.90 -4.62 4.11
C LYS A 281 21.59 -3.68 2.94
N TRP A 282 20.40 -3.06 2.92
CA TRP A 282 19.97 -2.20 1.83
C TRP A 282 20.55 -0.80 1.90
N THR A 283 20.55 -0.18 3.09
CA THR A 283 21.05 1.20 3.29
C THR A 283 22.52 1.40 2.89
N GLY A 284 23.31 0.32 2.84
CA GLY A 284 24.72 0.35 2.44
C GLY A 284 25.01 0.11 0.96
N LYS A 285 24.12 -0.53 0.19
CA LYS A 285 24.41 -0.94 -1.20
C LYS A 285 23.94 0.06 -2.27
N GLU A 286 22.89 0.85 -2.01
CA GLU A 286 22.37 1.80 -3.01
C GLU A 286 23.31 3.00 -3.23
N LYS A 287 24.03 3.47 -2.19
CA LYS A 287 25.04 4.54 -2.33
C LYS A 287 26.19 4.21 -3.31
N LEU A 288 26.32 2.95 -3.71
CA LEU A 288 27.33 2.49 -4.67
C LEU A 288 26.76 2.25 -6.08
N LYS A 289 25.43 2.14 -6.25
CA LYS A 289 24.81 1.79 -7.54
C LYS A 289 24.36 2.98 -8.39
N ASP A 290 24.20 4.17 -7.82
CA ASP A 290 23.85 5.40 -8.56
C ASP A 290 24.94 5.84 -9.57
N LYS A 291 26.06 5.12 -9.67
CA LYS A 291 27.09 5.33 -10.70
C LYS A 291 27.02 4.36 -11.88
N ASP A 292 26.36 3.22 -11.76
CA ASP A 292 26.60 2.09 -12.68
C ASP A 292 25.35 1.55 -13.41
N VAL A 293 24.15 2.10 -13.20
CA VAL A 293 22.92 1.57 -13.83
C VAL A 293 22.43 2.50 -14.96
N ALA A 294 23.20 2.54 -16.05
CA ALA A 294 22.77 3.08 -17.35
C ALA A 294 22.73 1.99 -18.45
N ALA A 295 22.84 0.71 -18.10
CA ALA A 295 22.86 -0.37 -19.08
C ALA A 295 22.01 -1.56 -18.62
N GLU A 296 21.24 -2.08 -19.58
CA GLU A 296 20.49 -3.34 -19.59
C GLU A 296 19.05 -3.35 -19.08
N LYS A 297 18.12 -3.25 -20.03
CA LYS A 297 16.88 -4.03 -20.04
C LYS A 297 16.56 -4.41 -21.48
N LEU A 298 16.34 -5.69 -21.75
CA LEU A 298 15.37 -6.25 -22.70
C LEU A 298 15.46 -7.79 -22.67
N VAL A 299 14.32 -8.46 -22.48
CA VAL A 299 13.82 -9.62 -23.24
C VAL A 299 12.49 -10.07 -22.61
N ASN A 300 11.48 -10.23 -23.47
CA ASN A 300 10.11 -10.72 -23.22
C ASN A 300 10.04 -12.25 -23.26
N GLU A 301 8.97 -12.86 -22.72
CA GLU A 301 8.18 -13.89 -23.45
C GLU A 301 6.84 -14.25 -22.75
N ASP A 302 5.86 -14.56 -23.60
CA ASP A 302 4.44 -14.84 -23.35
C ASP A 302 4.14 -16.27 -22.86
N VAL A 303 3.05 -16.46 -22.11
CA VAL A 303 2.27 -17.72 -22.06
C VAL A 303 0.78 -17.42 -21.84
N GLU A 304 -0.08 -17.79 -22.78
CA GLU A 304 -1.55 -17.87 -22.64
C GLU A 304 -1.97 -19.17 -21.92
N ASN A 305 -2.96 -19.10 -21.02
CA ASN A 305 -3.84 -20.22 -20.70
C ASN A 305 -5.22 -19.71 -20.25
N GLY A 306 -6.26 -20.22 -20.92
CA GLY A 306 -7.65 -19.82 -20.72
C GLY A 306 -8.29 -20.38 -19.46
N ILE A 307 -9.09 -19.55 -18.80
CA ILE A 307 -9.95 -19.93 -17.68
C ILE A 307 -11.41 -19.73 -18.08
N ASN A 308 -12.22 -20.75 -17.81
CA ASN A 308 -13.63 -20.82 -18.17
C ASN A 308 -14.47 -20.47 -16.92
N TYR A 309 -15.00 -19.26 -16.84
CA TYR A 309 -15.90 -18.85 -15.75
C TYR A 309 -17.36 -18.90 -16.18
N ARG A 310 -18.16 -19.60 -15.37
CA ARG A 310 -19.62 -19.70 -15.47
C ARG A 310 -20.22 -18.76 -14.44
N MET A 311 -21.00 -17.75 -14.86
CA MET A 311 -21.72 -16.86 -13.93
C MET A 311 -23.18 -16.62 -14.35
N GLU A 312 -23.98 -16.38 -13.32
CA GLU A 312 -25.44 -16.40 -13.24
C GLU A 312 -26.15 -15.23 -13.93
N GLU A 313 -27.41 -15.47 -14.32
CA GLU A 313 -28.11 -14.82 -15.42
C GLU A 313 -28.99 -13.62 -15.05
N GLY A 314 -29.07 -12.67 -15.99
CA GLY A 314 -30.23 -11.78 -16.16
C GLY A 314 -29.88 -10.44 -16.80
N LEU A 315 -29.53 -9.46 -15.97
CA LEU A 315 -29.26 -8.08 -16.40
C LEU A 315 -27.78 -7.82 -16.69
N GLY A 316 -26.87 -8.44 -15.92
CA GLY A 316 -25.42 -8.30 -16.10
C GLY A 316 -24.95 -8.81 -17.47
N ASN A 317 -25.41 -10.00 -17.88
CA ASN A 317 -25.01 -10.61 -19.14
C ASN A 317 -25.46 -9.81 -20.37
N THR A 318 -26.67 -9.23 -20.34
CA THR A 318 -27.17 -8.42 -21.46
C THR A 318 -26.41 -7.10 -21.58
N LEU A 319 -26.10 -6.45 -20.46
CA LEU A 319 -25.31 -5.22 -20.44
C LEU A 319 -23.86 -5.49 -20.87
N LEU A 320 -23.27 -6.58 -20.39
CA LEU A 320 -21.92 -7.01 -20.75
C LEU A 320 -21.83 -7.37 -22.23
N GLU A 321 -22.73 -8.21 -22.76
CA GLU A 321 -22.76 -8.57 -24.19
C GLU A 321 -22.89 -7.34 -25.08
N LEU A 322 -23.69 -6.35 -24.68
CA LEU A 322 -23.83 -5.09 -25.41
C LEU A 322 -22.55 -4.27 -25.41
N ILE A 323 -21.95 -4.09 -24.23
CA ILE A 323 -20.71 -3.33 -24.11
C ILE A 323 -19.62 -4.03 -24.94
N LEU A 324 -19.49 -5.35 -24.82
CA LEU A 324 -18.56 -6.15 -25.61
C LEU A 324 -18.86 -6.10 -27.11
N THR A 325 -20.13 -6.08 -27.53
CA THR A 325 -20.50 -5.95 -28.95
C THR A 325 -20.08 -4.58 -29.50
N VAL A 326 -20.38 -3.50 -28.77
CA VAL A 326 -19.99 -2.14 -29.15
C VAL A 326 -18.47 -1.99 -29.22
N ILE A 327 -17.75 -2.61 -28.28
CA ILE A 327 -16.29 -2.64 -28.22
C ILE A 327 -15.68 -3.48 -29.37
N LYS A 328 -16.17 -4.71 -29.59
CA LYS A 328 -15.69 -5.63 -30.65
C LYS A 328 -15.84 -5.05 -32.06
N ILE A 329 -16.85 -4.21 -32.30
CA ILE A 329 -17.02 -3.47 -33.57
C ILE A 329 -15.82 -2.56 -33.90
N LYS A 330 -14.94 -2.21 -32.93
CA LYS A 330 -13.71 -1.44 -33.18
C LYS A 330 -12.41 -2.26 -33.14
N ALA A 331 -12.41 -3.49 -32.63
CA ALA A 331 -11.25 -4.40 -32.75
C ALA A 331 -11.01 -4.90 -34.19
N SER A 332 -11.86 -4.49 -35.15
CA SER A 332 -11.59 -4.52 -36.58
C SER A 332 -10.38 -3.62 -36.94
N PRO A 333 -9.56 -3.93 -37.96
CA PRO A 333 -8.13 -3.55 -38.10
C PRO A 333 -7.73 -2.06 -38.10
N THR A 334 -8.68 -1.16 -37.91
CA THR A 334 -8.45 0.29 -37.96
C THR A 334 -7.78 0.85 -36.70
N LEU A 335 -7.82 0.13 -35.57
CA LEU A 335 -7.09 0.52 -34.34
C LEU A 335 -5.59 0.18 -34.38
N SER A 336 -5.17 -0.82 -35.16
CA SER A 336 -3.75 -1.10 -35.43
C SER A 336 -3.04 0.10 -36.08
N LEU A 337 -3.78 0.90 -36.86
CA LEU A 337 -3.28 2.12 -37.51
C LEU A 337 -3.26 3.36 -36.59
N PHE A 338 -4.01 3.35 -35.49
CA PHE A 338 -4.03 4.45 -34.52
C PHE A 338 -2.99 4.26 -33.41
N LEU A 339 -2.66 3.02 -33.06
CA LEU A 339 -1.62 2.68 -32.08
C LEU A 339 -0.20 2.61 -32.66
N CYS A 340 -0.04 2.41 -33.98
CA CYS A 340 1.27 2.51 -34.66
C CYS A 340 1.72 3.95 -34.96
N ASN A 341 0.83 4.95 -34.94
CA ASN A 341 1.17 6.33 -35.32
C ASN A 341 1.66 7.24 -34.17
N LYS A 342 1.93 6.68 -32.99
CA LYS A 342 2.48 7.42 -31.84
C LYS A 342 3.96 7.12 -31.53
N LYS A 343 4.65 6.36 -32.38
CA LYS A 343 6.11 6.10 -32.32
C LYS A 343 6.83 6.54 -33.61
N ASN A 344 6.68 7.81 -33.99
CA ASN A 344 7.62 8.51 -34.86
C ASN A 344 7.88 9.90 -34.31
#